data_AF-A0A7W7Y7U3-F1
#
_entry.id   AF-A0A7W7Y7U3-F1
#
_cell.length_a   1.000
_cell.length_b   1.000
_cell.length_c   1.000
_cell.angle_alpha   90.00
_cell.angle_beta   90.00
_cell.angle_gamma   90.00
#
_symmetry.space_group_name_H-M   'P 1'
#
loop_
_entity.id
_entity.type
_entity.pdbx_description
1 polymer ?
#
loop_
_entity_poly.entity_id
_entity_poly.type
_entity_poly.pdbx_seq_one_letter_code
_entity_poly.pdbx_strand_id
1 'polypeptide(L)'
;MKCHLMLLALAAPLLFAAEPPRPHHGTKLLVVNDDGFSAFHSGRYKTAEDLKNAMLAYKDTQVAVMEWCIIAGSRANYPSKVTELIGAGMTEFPRRGDKLAHETLKRMADGGENTLKIVADACHEAGLACYASLRMNGDYPENMWQGSFPKYANSTFWWQHPELRIIDAKGKTGYRFSFAFPEVREFKLSILREAVQQDIDGINLDFQRHPVFFGFEKPMADAFKARYGVEAATVGQDDPRWVPLRYEVMTQFVREVRRILDEAGKAKNKHLGLSVRIDWQKYPTWGCDIATWLKEGLLDYLVVGQYGLGGYDFDIAPFVQMAKGSGCAVLFGEEAITKGHDRTAEEDRLIAAGKLKPPPSELLTREQYEARAAKVYAAGADGLHLFNETRKEMFTGLGDVKTAHAR
;
A
#
# COMPACT_ATOMS: atom_id res chain seq x y z
N MET A 1 -32.81 -15.79 -3.61
CA MET A 1 -31.76 -16.44 -2.80
C MET A 1 -31.40 -15.52 -1.65
N LYS A 2 -31.56 -15.99 -0.41
CA LYS A 2 -31.38 -15.19 0.82
C LYS A 2 -29.88 -14.93 1.02
N CYS A 3 -29.47 -13.67 0.87
CA CYS A 3 -28.13 -13.21 1.24
C CYS A 3 -28.13 -13.07 2.78
N HIS A 4 -27.63 -14.08 3.48
CA HIS A 4 -27.33 -13.96 4.90
C HIS A 4 -25.84 -13.69 5.01
N LEU A 5 -25.49 -12.44 5.35
CA LEU A 5 -24.19 -12.10 5.91
C LEU A 5 -24.14 -12.69 7.33
N MET A 6 -23.96 -14.01 7.41
CA MET A 6 -23.70 -14.72 8.64
C MET A 6 -22.48 -15.61 8.38
N LEU A 7 -21.31 -15.02 8.54
CA LEU A 7 -20.08 -15.78 8.77
C LEU A 7 -19.42 -15.19 10.01
N LEU A 8 -19.84 -15.68 11.17
CA LEU A 8 -18.91 -15.87 12.27
C LEU A 8 -17.98 -17.02 11.86
N ALA A 9 -16.99 -16.71 11.04
CA ALA A 9 -15.84 -17.58 10.91
C ALA A 9 -15.15 -17.58 12.28
N LEU A 10 -15.27 -18.69 13.01
CA LEU A 10 -14.45 -18.96 14.18
C LEU A 10 -12.99 -18.68 13.79
N ALA A 11 -12.31 -17.81 14.54
CA ALA A 11 -10.90 -17.54 14.33
C ALA A 11 -10.13 -18.86 14.39
N ALA A 12 -9.65 -19.34 13.25
CA ALA A 12 -8.70 -20.44 13.23
C ALA A 12 -7.45 -19.97 14.02
N PRO A 13 -6.84 -20.84 14.85
CA PRO A 13 -5.63 -20.46 15.55
C PRO A 13 -4.57 -20.05 14.51
N LEU A 14 -3.92 -18.91 14.76
CA LEU A 14 -2.79 -18.45 13.96
C LEU A 14 -1.74 -19.57 13.89
N LEU A 15 -1.20 -19.78 12.69
CA LEU A 15 -0.13 -20.77 12.50
C LEU A 15 1.23 -20.22 12.95
N PHE A 16 1.40 -18.89 12.94
CA PHE A 16 2.62 -18.19 13.34
C PHE A 16 2.30 -16.96 14.21
N ALA A 17 3.18 -16.67 15.17
CA ALA A 17 3.14 -15.41 15.91
C ALA A 17 3.70 -14.26 15.04
N ALA A 18 3.40 -13.01 15.41
CA ALA A 18 4.03 -11.85 14.79
C ALA A 18 5.57 -11.91 14.98
N GLU A 19 6.30 -11.79 13.88
CA GLU A 19 7.77 -11.80 13.83
C GLU A 19 8.25 -10.66 12.91
N PRO A 20 8.33 -9.42 13.44
CA PRO A 20 8.78 -8.27 12.66
C PRO A 20 10.17 -8.51 12.06
N PRO A 21 10.44 -8.00 10.84
CA PRO A 21 11.78 -8.01 10.27
C PRO A 21 12.79 -7.34 11.21
N ARG A 22 14.01 -7.89 11.27
CA ARG A 22 15.07 -7.33 12.10
C ARG A 22 15.65 -6.07 11.46
N PRO A 23 16.10 -5.08 12.25
CA PRO A 23 16.91 -3.98 11.75
C PRO A 23 18.12 -4.45 10.94
N HIS A 24 18.44 -3.74 9.87
CA HIS A 24 19.61 -3.97 9.01
C HIS A 24 20.63 -2.86 9.26
N HIS A 25 21.89 -3.23 9.56
CA HIS A 25 23.00 -2.29 9.81
C HIS A 25 22.68 -1.10 10.75
N GLY A 26 21.77 -1.29 11.71
CA GLY A 26 21.31 -0.24 12.63
C GLY A 26 20.48 -0.84 13.77
N THR A 27 20.01 0.04 14.67
CA THR A 27 19.24 -0.37 15.86
C THR A 27 17.73 -0.29 15.71
N LYS A 28 17.23 0.43 14.70
CA LYS A 28 15.81 0.59 14.38
C LYS A 28 15.47 0.09 12.99
N LEU A 29 14.24 -0.37 12.80
CA LEU A 29 13.76 -0.89 11.53
C LEU A 29 13.61 0.27 10.52
N LEU A 30 14.19 0.12 9.33
CA LEU A 30 14.00 1.06 8.23
C LEU A 30 13.34 0.34 7.06
N VAL A 31 12.15 0.81 6.69
CA VAL A 31 11.37 0.29 5.56
C VAL A 31 11.30 1.36 4.49
N VAL A 32 11.51 0.97 3.23
CA VAL A 32 11.33 1.86 2.08
C VAL A 32 10.23 1.30 1.20
N ASN A 33 9.30 2.16 0.78
CA ASN A 33 8.29 1.82 -0.20
C ASN A 33 8.71 2.36 -1.57
N ASP A 34 8.92 1.45 -2.51
CA ASP A 34 9.07 1.78 -3.92
C ASP A 34 7.71 1.65 -4.61
N ASP A 35 7.31 2.69 -5.32
CA ASP A 35 5.99 2.79 -5.90
C ASP A 35 5.75 1.82 -7.06
N GLY A 36 6.82 1.20 -7.59
CA GLY A 36 6.79 0.17 -8.62
C GLY A 36 6.61 0.70 -10.04
N PHE A 37 6.56 2.01 -10.26
CA PHE A 37 6.25 2.63 -11.56
C PHE A 37 7.12 3.85 -11.89
N SER A 38 7.41 4.71 -10.93
CA SER A 38 8.10 5.99 -11.16
C SER A 38 9.48 5.83 -11.79
N ALA A 39 10.24 4.81 -11.38
CA ALA A 39 11.55 4.53 -11.94
C ALA A 39 11.49 3.96 -13.38
N PHE A 40 10.42 3.26 -13.75
CA PHE A 40 10.16 2.92 -15.15
C PHE A 40 9.73 4.15 -15.95
N HIS A 41 8.85 4.99 -15.38
CA HIS A 41 8.37 6.23 -15.99
C HIS A 41 9.52 7.21 -16.28
N SER A 42 10.51 7.29 -15.39
CA SER A 42 11.70 8.13 -15.59
C SER A 42 12.77 7.50 -16.48
N GLY A 43 12.62 6.24 -16.88
CA GLY A 43 13.64 5.48 -17.61
C GLY A 43 14.87 5.09 -16.78
N ARG A 44 14.74 5.05 -15.45
CA ARG A 44 15.79 4.55 -14.55
C ARG A 44 15.88 3.02 -14.62
N TYR A 45 14.74 2.34 -14.74
CA TYR A 45 14.67 0.90 -14.97
C TYR A 45 14.39 0.64 -16.45
N LYS A 46 15.40 0.24 -17.22
CA LYS A 46 15.26 -0.06 -18.66
C LYS A 46 15.32 -1.56 -18.94
N THR A 47 15.93 -2.31 -18.05
CA THR A 47 16.21 -3.75 -18.13
C THR A 47 16.02 -4.42 -16.77
N ALA A 48 15.91 -5.76 -16.74
CA ALA A 48 15.95 -6.53 -15.51
C ALA A 48 17.23 -6.27 -14.69
N GLU A 49 18.36 -6.07 -15.37
CA GLU A 49 19.65 -5.78 -14.73
C GLU A 49 19.65 -4.41 -14.02
N ASP A 50 19.01 -3.38 -14.60
CA ASP A 50 18.85 -2.09 -13.92
C ASP A 50 18.01 -2.23 -12.64
N LEU A 51 16.92 -3.01 -12.71
CA LEU A 51 16.04 -3.26 -11.57
C LEU A 51 16.76 -4.01 -10.46
N LYS A 52 17.50 -5.08 -10.81
CA LYS A 52 18.36 -5.83 -9.89
C LYS A 52 19.38 -4.89 -9.22
N ASN A 53 20.14 -4.14 -10.01
CA ASN A 53 21.17 -3.24 -9.48
C ASN A 53 20.61 -2.12 -8.59
N ALA A 54 19.38 -1.70 -8.84
CA ALA A 54 18.69 -0.74 -7.98
C ALA A 54 18.42 -1.31 -6.58
N MET A 55 18.01 -2.58 -6.49
CA MET A 55 17.81 -3.25 -5.19
C MET A 55 19.15 -3.56 -4.49
N LEU A 56 20.15 -4.04 -5.23
CA LEU A 56 21.50 -4.30 -4.70
C LEU A 56 22.15 -3.06 -4.10
N ALA A 57 21.78 -1.87 -4.58
CA ALA A 57 22.31 -0.64 -4.04
C ALA A 57 21.88 -0.31 -2.60
N TYR A 58 20.92 -1.03 -2.04
CA TYR A 58 20.50 -0.90 -0.65
C TYR A 58 21.32 -1.79 0.31
N LYS A 59 22.15 -2.71 -0.21
CA LYS A 59 22.91 -3.69 0.58
C LYS A 59 23.67 -3.09 1.76
N ASP A 60 24.38 -2.00 1.52
CA ASP A 60 25.22 -1.32 2.52
C ASP A 60 24.49 -0.16 3.23
N THR A 61 23.16 -0.13 3.15
CA THR A 61 22.31 0.86 3.84
C THR A 61 21.68 0.23 5.10
N GLN A 62 20.81 0.99 5.79
CA GLN A 62 20.02 0.49 6.92
C GLN A 62 18.63 -0.03 6.53
N VAL A 63 18.25 0.04 5.25
CA VAL A 63 16.98 -0.51 4.80
C VAL A 63 16.97 -1.99 5.10
N ALA A 64 15.95 -2.46 5.80
CA ALA A 64 15.76 -3.89 6.09
C ALA A 64 14.64 -4.50 5.26
N VAL A 65 13.65 -3.68 4.86
CA VAL A 65 12.50 -4.11 4.07
C VAL A 65 12.31 -3.19 2.89
N MET A 66 12.27 -3.77 1.69
CA MET A 66 11.78 -3.13 0.48
C MET A 66 10.32 -3.52 0.27
N GLU A 67 9.42 -2.55 0.39
CA GLU A 67 8.03 -2.69 -0.01
C GLU A 67 7.87 -2.31 -1.49
N TRP A 68 7.83 -3.31 -2.36
CA TRP A 68 7.66 -3.13 -3.79
C TRP A 68 6.18 -3.08 -4.16
N CYS A 69 5.68 -1.93 -4.57
CA CYS A 69 4.29 -1.80 -4.96
C CYS A 69 4.02 -2.50 -6.30
N ILE A 70 3.11 -3.47 -6.30
CA ILE A 70 2.89 -4.36 -7.45
C ILE A 70 1.76 -3.90 -8.38
N ILE A 71 0.91 -2.97 -7.93
CA ILE A 71 -0.28 -2.48 -8.66
C ILE A 71 -0.30 -0.94 -8.69
N ALA A 72 -0.65 -0.35 -9.84
CA ALA A 72 -1.12 1.04 -9.95
C ALA A 72 -2.48 1.06 -10.66
N GLY A 73 -3.43 1.82 -10.11
CA GLY A 73 -4.83 1.58 -10.45
C GLY A 73 -5.26 0.23 -9.90
N SER A 74 -5.65 -0.64 -10.84
CA SER A 74 -5.87 -2.06 -10.60
C SER A 74 -5.09 -2.95 -11.56
N ARG A 75 -4.08 -2.41 -12.27
CA ARG A 75 -3.19 -3.14 -13.17
C ARG A 75 -1.80 -3.36 -12.59
N ALA A 76 -1.13 -4.43 -13.02
CA ALA A 76 0.14 -4.87 -12.49
C ALA A 76 1.37 -4.27 -13.21
N ASN A 77 2.51 -4.27 -12.53
CA ASN A 77 3.84 -4.04 -13.14
C ASN A 77 4.63 -5.33 -13.41
N TYR A 78 3.98 -6.49 -13.28
CA TYR A 78 4.55 -7.81 -13.52
C TYR A 78 3.58 -8.62 -14.42
N PRO A 79 4.00 -9.73 -15.05
CA PRO A 79 3.14 -10.53 -15.93
C PRO A 79 2.13 -11.36 -15.12
N SER A 80 1.17 -10.67 -14.50
CA SER A 80 0.07 -11.25 -13.73
C SER A 80 -0.89 -12.03 -14.62
N LYS A 81 -1.43 -13.13 -14.08
CA LYS A 81 -2.54 -13.91 -14.63
C LYS A 81 -3.90 -13.44 -14.10
N VAL A 82 -3.91 -12.57 -13.09
CA VAL A 82 -5.11 -12.04 -12.44
C VAL A 82 -5.53 -10.71 -13.04
N THR A 83 -4.58 -9.84 -13.36
CA THR A 83 -4.83 -8.55 -13.99
C THR A 83 -3.79 -8.23 -15.05
N GLU A 84 -4.13 -7.31 -15.94
CA GLU A 84 -3.30 -6.92 -17.05
C GLU A 84 -2.10 -6.10 -16.60
N LEU A 85 -1.07 -6.14 -17.43
CA LEU A 85 0.04 -5.19 -17.32
C LEU A 85 -0.46 -3.76 -17.50
N ILE A 86 0.12 -2.80 -16.78
CA ILE A 86 -0.20 -1.39 -16.93
C ILE A 86 -0.05 -0.94 -18.39
N GLY A 87 -1.01 -0.16 -18.88
CA GLY A 87 -1.08 0.26 -20.29
C GLY A 87 -1.41 -0.83 -21.33
N ALA A 88 -1.75 -2.06 -20.92
CA ALA A 88 -2.11 -3.12 -21.87
C ALA A 88 -3.25 -2.70 -22.81
N GLY A 89 -3.09 -3.03 -24.09
CA GLY A 89 -4.05 -2.71 -25.16
C GLY A 89 -4.01 -1.25 -25.65
N MET A 90 -3.11 -0.41 -25.15
CA MET A 90 -3.01 0.99 -25.55
C MET A 90 -1.98 1.21 -26.66
N THR A 91 -2.30 2.11 -27.58
CA THR A 91 -1.39 2.63 -28.62
C THR A 91 -1.01 4.09 -28.38
N GLU A 92 -1.85 4.83 -27.64
CA GLU A 92 -1.62 6.20 -27.21
C GLU A 92 -1.55 6.25 -25.69
N PHE A 93 -0.67 7.08 -25.13
CA PHE A 93 -0.38 7.10 -23.70
C PHE A 93 -0.57 8.51 -23.11
N PRO A 94 -0.96 8.63 -21.83
CA PRO A 94 -1.23 9.93 -21.21
C PRO A 94 0.00 10.85 -21.19
N ARG A 95 1.16 10.29 -20.86
CA ARG A 95 2.46 10.99 -20.81
C ARG A 95 3.54 10.17 -21.51
N ARG A 96 4.64 10.83 -21.89
CA ARG A 96 5.79 10.15 -22.49
C ARG A 96 6.40 9.09 -21.56
N GLY A 97 6.45 9.37 -20.26
CA GLY A 97 6.95 8.41 -19.27
C GLY A 97 6.02 7.22 -19.06
N ASP A 98 4.69 7.40 -19.16
CA ASP A 98 3.73 6.29 -19.09
C ASP A 98 3.93 5.31 -20.25
N LYS A 99 4.19 5.85 -21.46
CA LYS A 99 4.57 5.06 -22.64
C LYS A 99 5.86 4.29 -22.39
N LEU A 100 6.90 4.96 -21.92
CA LEU A 100 8.20 4.33 -21.64
C LEU A 100 8.09 3.21 -20.60
N ALA A 101 7.32 3.44 -19.54
CA ALA A 101 7.07 2.44 -18.51
C ALA A 101 6.34 1.23 -19.09
N HIS A 102 5.26 1.44 -19.84
CA HIS A 102 4.53 0.36 -20.50
C HIS A 102 5.41 -0.44 -21.46
N GLU A 103 6.11 0.22 -22.38
CA GLU A 103 6.95 -0.44 -23.38
C GLU A 103 8.09 -1.24 -22.74
N THR A 104 8.65 -0.73 -21.63
CA THR A 104 9.68 -1.43 -20.88
C THR A 104 9.12 -2.66 -20.19
N LEU A 105 8.07 -2.50 -19.38
CA LEU A 105 7.43 -3.60 -18.68
C LEU A 105 6.92 -4.68 -19.65
N LYS A 106 6.36 -4.26 -20.80
CA LYS A 106 5.89 -5.18 -21.84
C LYS A 106 7.05 -5.97 -22.43
N ARG A 107 8.16 -5.31 -22.79
CA ARG A 107 9.36 -5.97 -23.30
C ARG A 107 9.92 -6.98 -22.31
N MET A 108 9.97 -6.63 -21.02
CA MET A 108 10.40 -7.53 -19.96
C MET A 108 9.47 -8.77 -19.88
N ALA A 109 8.15 -8.54 -19.83
CA ALA A 109 7.16 -9.62 -19.78
C ALA A 109 7.21 -10.54 -21.02
N ASP A 110 7.32 -9.97 -22.23
CA ASP A 110 7.46 -10.73 -23.48
C ASP A 110 8.76 -11.56 -23.50
N GLY A 111 9.81 -11.07 -22.83
CA GLY A 111 11.08 -11.78 -22.63
C GLY A 111 11.04 -12.85 -21.53
N GLY A 112 9.89 -13.04 -20.86
CA GLY A 112 9.73 -14.01 -19.78
C GLY A 112 10.16 -13.51 -18.39
N GLU A 113 10.45 -12.21 -18.25
CA GLU A 113 10.86 -11.61 -16.99
C GLU A 113 9.66 -11.26 -16.11
N ASN A 114 9.80 -11.49 -14.80
CA ASN A 114 8.81 -11.11 -13.79
C ASN A 114 9.46 -10.12 -12.81
N THR A 115 8.98 -8.87 -12.81
CA THR A 115 9.58 -7.78 -12.01
C THR A 115 9.50 -8.05 -10.52
N LEU A 116 8.40 -8.60 -10.00
CA LEU A 116 8.29 -8.97 -8.58
C LEU A 116 9.32 -10.05 -8.22
N LYS A 117 9.52 -11.05 -9.09
CA LYS A 117 10.57 -12.06 -8.90
C LYS A 117 11.97 -11.44 -8.87
N ILE A 118 12.28 -10.59 -9.84
CA ILE A 118 13.59 -9.92 -9.94
C ILE A 118 13.86 -9.10 -8.67
N VAL A 119 12.87 -8.36 -8.20
CA VAL A 119 13.00 -7.54 -6.99
C VAL A 119 13.19 -8.42 -5.75
N ALA A 120 12.41 -9.50 -5.59
CA ALA A 120 12.55 -10.41 -4.46
C ALA A 120 13.95 -11.06 -4.43
N ASP A 121 14.40 -11.64 -5.55
CA ASP A 121 15.71 -12.26 -5.65
C ASP A 121 16.85 -11.26 -5.34
N ALA A 122 16.75 -10.04 -5.88
CA ALA A 122 17.76 -9.00 -5.67
C ALA A 122 17.76 -8.44 -4.24
N CYS A 123 16.60 -8.37 -3.58
CA CYS A 123 16.50 -8.03 -2.16
C CYS A 123 17.22 -9.07 -1.30
N HIS A 124 17.00 -10.36 -1.56
CA HIS A 124 17.69 -11.43 -0.84
C HIS A 124 19.20 -11.39 -1.04
N GLU A 125 19.66 -11.14 -2.26
CA GLU A 125 21.10 -10.95 -2.56
C GLU A 125 21.69 -9.74 -1.82
N ALA A 126 20.89 -8.70 -1.58
CA ALA A 126 21.25 -7.53 -0.80
C ALA A 126 21.09 -7.71 0.73
N GLY A 127 20.53 -8.83 1.20
CA GLY A 127 20.24 -9.06 2.62
C GLY A 127 18.98 -8.36 3.14
N LEU A 128 18.07 -7.97 2.25
CA LEU A 128 16.82 -7.27 2.54
C LEU A 128 15.64 -8.25 2.48
N ALA A 129 14.59 -7.97 3.25
CA ALA A 129 13.29 -8.60 3.03
C ALA A 129 12.54 -7.88 1.90
N CYS A 130 11.83 -8.64 1.05
CA CYS A 130 10.98 -8.10 0.00
C CYS A 130 9.50 -8.28 0.35
N TYR A 131 8.77 -7.17 0.50
CA TYR A 131 7.33 -7.17 0.73
C TYR A 131 6.60 -6.75 -0.54
N ALA A 132 5.63 -7.54 -0.99
CA ALA A 132 4.73 -7.13 -2.06
C ALA A 132 3.72 -6.12 -1.50
N SER A 133 3.76 -4.88 -1.96
CA SER A 133 2.88 -3.81 -1.49
C SER A 133 1.66 -3.65 -2.40
N LEU A 134 0.47 -3.71 -1.81
CA LEU A 134 -0.80 -3.53 -2.51
C LEU A 134 -1.42 -2.17 -2.13
N ARG A 135 -1.63 -1.31 -3.12
CA ARG A 135 -2.52 -0.15 -3.00
C ARG A 135 -3.95 -0.65 -2.90
N MET A 136 -4.56 -0.50 -1.72
CA MET A 136 -5.86 -1.09 -1.41
C MET A 136 -6.99 -0.65 -2.36
N ASN A 137 -6.94 0.59 -2.88
CA ASN A 137 -7.94 1.15 -3.78
C ASN A 137 -7.31 2.20 -4.72
N GLY A 138 -6.34 1.77 -5.52
CA GLY A 138 -5.49 2.62 -6.36
C GLY A 138 -6.14 3.19 -7.62
N ASP A 139 -7.40 2.84 -7.91
CA ASP A 139 -8.11 3.18 -9.16
C ASP A 139 -8.40 4.68 -9.34
N TYR A 140 -8.50 5.13 -10.59
CA TYR A 140 -8.64 6.54 -10.97
C TYR A 140 -10.02 6.87 -11.58
N PRO A 141 -10.52 8.11 -11.44
CA PRO A 141 -11.81 8.50 -12.01
C PRO A 141 -11.78 8.52 -13.54
N GLU A 142 -12.91 8.16 -14.17
CA GLU A 142 -13.08 7.98 -15.63
C GLU A 142 -12.67 9.20 -16.45
N ASN A 143 -12.80 10.41 -15.89
CA ASN A 143 -12.52 11.66 -16.57
C ASN A 143 -11.10 12.19 -16.31
N MET A 144 -10.28 11.51 -15.51
CA MET A 144 -8.92 11.97 -15.21
C MET A 144 -8.10 12.09 -16.49
N TRP A 145 -7.54 13.28 -16.72
CA TRP A 145 -6.77 13.63 -17.91
C TRP A 145 -7.49 13.24 -19.21
N GLN A 146 -8.75 13.65 -19.33
CA GLN A 146 -9.62 13.37 -20.48
C GLN A 146 -9.82 11.86 -20.72
N GLY A 147 -9.73 11.07 -19.65
CA GLY A 147 -9.93 9.61 -19.66
C GLY A 147 -8.74 8.79 -20.15
N SER A 148 -7.61 9.43 -20.46
CA SER A 148 -6.39 8.71 -20.88
C SER A 148 -5.78 7.90 -19.74
N PHE A 149 -5.72 8.47 -18.54
CA PHE A 149 -5.08 7.82 -17.39
C PHE A 149 -5.82 6.61 -16.81
N PRO A 150 -7.15 6.61 -16.60
CA PRO A 150 -7.84 5.40 -16.15
C PRO A 150 -7.77 4.27 -17.18
N LYS A 151 -7.65 4.56 -18.48
CA LYS A 151 -7.38 3.51 -19.50
C LYS A 151 -5.98 2.91 -19.36
N TYR A 152 -5.03 3.68 -18.84
CA TYR A 152 -3.67 3.24 -18.55
C TYR A 152 -3.59 2.39 -17.29
N ALA A 153 -4.23 2.81 -16.20
CA ALA A 153 -4.06 2.22 -14.87
C ALA A 153 -5.20 1.30 -14.39
N ASN A 154 -6.45 1.53 -14.80
CA ASN A 154 -7.58 0.71 -14.33
C ASN A 154 -7.74 -0.55 -15.20
N SER A 155 -7.89 -1.70 -14.56
CA SER A 155 -8.05 -3.04 -15.17
C SER A 155 -9.39 -3.22 -15.87
N THR A 156 -9.52 -4.27 -16.70
CA THR A 156 -10.81 -4.64 -17.29
C THR A 156 -11.87 -4.92 -16.23
N PHE A 157 -11.50 -5.56 -15.12
CA PHE A 157 -12.40 -5.79 -13.98
C PHE A 157 -13.03 -4.48 -13.48
N TRP A 158 -12.24 -3.40 -13.39
CA TRP A 158 -12.75 -2.10 -12.97
C TRP A 158 -13.73 -1.48 -13.97
N TRP A 159 -13.51 -1.63 -15.27
CA TRP A 159 -14.40 -1.13 -16.31
C TRP A 159 -15.69 -1.94 -16.42
N GLN A 160 -15.64 -3.25 -16.18
CA GLN A 160 -16.78 -4.15 -16.31
C GLN A 160 -17.69 -4.17 -15.08
N HIS A 161 -17.20 -3.69 -13.93
CA HIS A 161 -17.92 -3.79 -12.65
C HIS A 161 -18.16 -2.44 -11.95
N PRO A 162 -18.84 -1.47 -12.59
CA PRO A 162 -19.19 -0.20 -11.93
C PRO A 162 -20.15 -0.38 -10.73
N GLU A 163 -20.92 -1.46 -10.69
CA GLU A 163 -21.82 -1.81 -9.59
C GLU A 163 -21.10 -2.16 -8.28
N LEU A 164 -19.81 -2.49 -8.35
CA LEU A 164 -18.98 -2.83 -7.19
C LEU A 164 -18.29 -1.62 -6.54
N ARG A 165 -18.63 -0.40 -6.98
CA ARG A 165 -18.02 0.85 -6.54
C ARG A 165 -18.78 1.45 -5.35
N ILE A 166 -18.07 2.27 -4.59
CA ILE A 166 -18.62 2.98 -3.42
C ILE A 166 -19.74 3.91 -3.87
N ILE A 167 -20.86 3.89 -3.14
CA ILE A 167 -21.96 4.84 -3.31
C ILE A 167 -21.89 5.88 -2.19
N ASP A 168 -21.94 7.16 -2.52
CA ASP A 168 -21.96 8.24 -1.51
C ASP A 168 -23.35 8.42 -0.87
N ALA A 169 -23.45 9.27 0.16
CA ALA A 169 -24.70 9.52 0.87
C ALA A 169 -25.83 10.08 -0.02
N LYS A 170 -25.51 10.60 -1.21
CA LYS A 170 -26.46 11.14 -2.18
C LYS A 170 -26.84 10.12 -3.26
N GLY A 171 -26.38 8.88 -3.13
CA GLY A 171 -26.63 7.82 -4.12
C GLY A 171 -25.74 7.92 -5.37
N LYS A 172 -24.70 8.77 -5.37
CA LYS A 172 -23.79 8.86 -6.51
C LYS A 172 -22.72 7.78 -6.42
N THR A 173 -22.59 7.01 -7.49
CA THR A 173 -21.51 6.02 -7.65
C THR A 173 -20.16 6.73 -7.86
N GLY A 174 -19.20 6.40 -7.01
CA GLY A 174 -17.81 6.82 -7.13
C GLY A 174 -17.01 5.94 -8.10
N TYR A 175 -15.70 6.16 -8.15
CA TYR A 175 -14.76 5.37 -8.97
C TYR A 175 -14.00 4.32 -8.15
N ARG A 176 -14.04 4.40 -6.83
CA ARG A 176 -13.36 3.50 -5.91
C ARG A 176 -14.18 2.24 -5.70
N PHE A 177 -13.55 1.07 -5.65
CA PHE A 177 -14.23 -0.16 -5.27
C PHE A 177 -14.67 -0.12 -3.80
N SER A 178 -15.81 -0.74 -3.49
CA SER A 178 -16.22 -1.01 -2.11
C SER A 178 -15.80 -2.41 -1.67
N PHE A 179 -15.09 -2.49 -0.55
CA PHE A 179 -14.71 -3.76 0.06
C PHE A 179 -15.90 -4.50 0.69
N ALA A 180 -17.08 -3.87 0.73
CA ALA A 180 -18.31 -4.53 1.17
C ALA A 180 -18.71 -5.67 0.22
N PHE A 181 -18.36 -5.56 -1.06
CA PHE A 181 -18.61 -6.60 -2.05
C PHE A 181 -17.56 -7.72 -1.96
N PRO A 182 -17.97 -9.00 -1.80
CA PRO A 182 -17.04 -10.12 -1.77
C PRO A 182 -16.21 -10.25 -3.06
N GLU A 183 -16.75 -9.85 -4.20
CA GLU A 183 -16.08 -9.87 -5.51
C GLU A 183 -14.86 -8.94 -5.53
N VAL A 184 -14.97 -7.76 -4.91
CA VAL A 184 -13.84 -6.83 -4.77
C VAL A 184 -12.76 -7.43 -3.88
N ARG A 185 -13.16 -8.00 -2.74
CA ARG A 185 -12.22 -8.66 -1.83
C ARG A 185 -11.50 -9.81 -2.53
N GLU A 186 -12.23 -10.66 -3.23
CA GLU A 186 -11.66 -11.81 -3.93
C GLU A 186 -10.72 -11.40 -5.08
N PHE A 187 -11.03 -10.32 -5.81
CA PHE A 187 -10.11 -9.77 -6.81
C PHE A 187 -8.77 -9.35 -6.18
N LYS A 188 -8.80 -8.62 -5.05
CA LYS A 188 -7.58 -8.23 -4.33
C LYS A 188 -6.86 -9.43 -3.74
N LEU A 189 -7.58 -10.35 -3.11
CA LEU A 189 -6.99 -11.57 -2.54
C LEU A 189 -6.33 -12.43 -3.64
N SER A 190 -6.90 -12.49 -4.86
CA SER A 190 -6.34 -13.24 -5.99
C SER A 190 -4.97 -12.72 -6.41
N ILE A 191 -4.80 -11.40 -6.46
CA ILE A 191 -3.49 -10.75 -6.70
C ILE A 191 -2.49 -11.15 -5.60
N LEU A 192 -2.92 -11.15 -4.34
CA LEU A 192 -2.04 -11.52 -3.21
C LEU A 192 -1.67 -13.01 -3.24
N ARG A 193 -2.60 -13.90 -3.60
CA ARG A 193 -2.34 -15.33 -3.83
C ARG A 193 -1.32 -15.56 -4.94
N GLU A 194 -1.34 -14.74 -5.98
CA GLU A 194 -0.34 -14.80 -7.03
C GLU A 194 1.01 -14.26 -6.56
N ALA A 195 1.03 -13.14 -5.83
CA ALA A 195 2.26 -12.54 -5.31
C ALA A 195 3.05 -13.52 -4.43
N VAL A 196 2.38 -14.25 -3.53
CA VAL A 196 3.04 -15.24 -2.65
C VAL A 196 3.60 -16.45 -3.40
N GLN A 197 3.34 -16.63 -4.70
CA GLN A 197 4.01 -17.65 -5.51
C GLN A 197 5.47 -17.27 -5.80
N GLN A 198 5.79 -15.98 -5.79
CA GLN A 198 7.18 -15.50 -5.84
C GLN A 198 7.82 -15.61 -4.46
N ASP A 199 9.14 -15.56 -4.38
CA ASP A 199 9.86 -15.71 -3.10
C ASP A 199 9.89 -14.42 -2.26
N ILE A 200 8.73 -13.76 -2.11
CA ILE A 200 8.59 -12.60 -1.22
C ILE A 200 8.63 -13.05 0.26
N ASP A 201 8.88 -12.10 1.15
CA ASP A 201 8.95 -12.29 2.61
C ASP A 201 7.74 -11.72 3.34
N GLY A 202 6.86 -11.00 2.63
CA GLY A 202 5.62 -10.52 3.20
C GLY A 202 4.74 -9.74 2.23
N ILE A 203 3.60 -9.28 2.75
CA ILE A 203 2.67 -8.39 2.06
C ILE A 203 2.50 -7.12 2.89
N ASN A 204 2.51 -5.96 2.21
CA ASN A 204 2.04 -4.70 2.79
C ASN A 204 0.68 -4.32 2.21
N LEU A 205 -0.28 -3.98 3.07
CA LEU A 205 -1.57 -3.41 2.69
C LEU A 205 -1.55 -1.89 2.88
N ASP A 206 -1.44 -1.14 1.78
CA ASP A 206 -1.37 0.33 1.83
C ASP A 206 -2.78 0.94 1.83
N PHE A 207 -3.34 1.11 3.03
CA PHE A 207 -4.65 1.76 3.23
C PHE A 207 -4.62 3.26 2.96
N GLN A 208 -3.46 3.87 2.78
CA GLN A 208 -3.34 5.25 2.32
C GLN A 208 -3.40 5.38 0.78
N ARG A 209 -3.68 4.31 0.03
CA ARG A 209 -3.77 4.34 -1.46
C ARG A 209 -4.96 3.58 -2.02
N HIS A 210 -6.07 4.23 -2.39
CA HIS A 210 -6.52 5.51 -1.87
C HIS A 210 -7.86 5.32 -1.15
N PRO A 211 -7.95 5.68 0.13
CA PRO A 211 -9.20 5.62 0.89
C PRO A 211 -10.25 6.57 0.28
N VAL A 212 -11.54 6.39 0.55
CA VAL A 212 -12.17 5.42 1.48
C VAL A 212 -12.48 4.06 0.83
N PHE A 213 -12.99 3.10 1.63
CA PHE A 213 -13.26 1.71 1.21
C PHE A 213 -14.72 1.25 1.32
N PHE A 214 -15.58 2.10 1.89
CA PHE A 214 -16.99 1.82 2.16
C PHE A 214 -17.83 3.08 2.02
N GLY A 215 -19.09 2.92 1.63
CA GLY A 215 -20.09 3.97 1.59
C GLY A 215 -21.48 3.43 1.93
N PHE A 216 -22.45 3.79 1.10
CA PHE A 216 -23.87 3.49 1.26
C PHE A 216 -24.34 2.41 0.27
N GLU A 217 -23.40 1.73 -0.41
CA GLU A 217 -23.73 0.60 -1.28
C GLU A 217 -24.55 -0.48 -0.56
N LYS A 218 -25.34 -1.21 -1.34
CA LYS A 218 -26.38 -2.12 -0.83
C LYS A 218 -25.90 -3.05 0.31
N PRO A 219 -24.72 -3.71 0.24
CA PRO A 219 -24.29 -4.57 1.34
C PRO A 219 -24.12 -3.82 2.67
N MET A 220 -23.57 -2.59 2.64
CA MET A 220 -23.42 -1.76 3.84
C MET A 220 -24.77 -1.25 4.34
N ALA A 221 -25.64 -0.79 3.43
CA ALA A 221 -26.97 -0.30 3.78
C ALA A 221 -27.85 -1.41 4.41
N ASP A 222 -27.83 -2.61 3.82
CA ASP A 222 -28.53 -3.78 4.35
C ASP A 222 -27.98 -4.17 5.72
N ALA A 223 -26.67 -4.19 5.90
CA ALA A 223 -26.04 -4.54 7.18
C ALA A 223 -26.38 -3.51 8.28
N PHE A 224 -26.42 -2.23 7.94
CA PHE A 224 -26.83 -1.16 8.86
C PHE A 224 -28.29 -1.31 9.29
N LYS A 225 -29.19 -1.53 8.33
CA LYS A 225 -30.61 -1.77 8.61
C LYS A 225 -30.82 -3.02 9.45
N ALA A 226 -30.15 -4.11 9.10
CA ALA A 226 -30.26 -5.37 9.82
C ALA A 226 -29.80 -5.25 11.28
N ARG A 227 -28.73 -4.49 11.54
CA ARG A 227 -28.16 -4.33 12.89
C ARG A 227 -28.90 -3.32 13.75
N TYR A 228 -29.36 -2.21 13.16
CA TYR A 228 -29.89 -1.08 13.93
C TYR A 228 -31.37 -0.79 13.70
N GLY A 229 -32.03 -1.49 12.78
CA GLY A 229 -33.44 -1.26 12.44
C GLY A 229 -33.72 0.09 11.77
N VAL A 230 -32.69 0.79 11.30
CA VAL A 230 -32.76 2.14 10.72
C VAL A 230 -32.29 2.10 9.26
N GLU A 231 -33.00 2.77 8.36
CA GLU A 231 -32.59 2.90 6.97
C GLU A 231 -31.30 3.73 6.86
N ALA A 232 -30.27 3.17 6.20
CA ALA A 232 -28.98 3.83 6.02
C ALA A 232 -29.07 5.24 5.40
N ALA A 233 -30.04 5.46 4.52
CA ALA A 233 -30.26 6.75 3.86
C ALA A 233 -30.69 7.87 4.81
N THR A 234 -31.06 7.54 6.06
CA THR A 234 -31.51 8.50 7.08
C THR A 234 -30.39 8.97 8.01
N VAL A 235 -29.17 8.46 7.85
CA VAL A 235 -28.02 8.79 8.71
C VAL A 235 -26.86 9.38 7.91
N GLY A 236 -26.05 10.21 8.57
CA GLY A 236 -24.83 10.77 7.98
C GLY A 236 -23.74 9.72 7.75
N GLN A 237 -22.76 10.04 6.92
CA GLN A 237 -21.59 9.18 6.67
C GLN A 237 -20.67 9.06 7.90
N ASP A 238 -20.73 10.07 8.76
CA ASP A 238 -20.05 10.22 10.05
C ASP A 238 -20.80 9.56 11.21
N ASP A 239 -21.98 8.96 10.99
CA ASP A 239 -22.69 8.22 12.03
C ASP A 239 -21.78 7.12 12.61
N PRO A 240 -21.52 7.11 13.93
CA PRO A 240 -20.54 6.20 14.54
C PRO A 240 -20.94 4.72 14.39
N ARG A 241 -22.22 4.44 14.13
CA ARG A 241 -22.72 3.07 13.91
C ARG A 241 -22.16 2.42 12.65
N TRP A 242 -21.61 3.19 11.71
CA TRP A 242 -20.91 2.67 10.54
C TRP A 242 -19.58 2.01 10.90
N VAL A 243 -18.86 2.51 11.90
CA VAL A 243 -17.51 2.05 12.27
C VAL A 243 -17.46 0.53 12.52
N PRO A 244 -18.30 -0.07 13.41
CA PRO A 244 -18.24 -1.52 13.65
C PRO A 244 -18.54 -2.36 12.40
N LEU A 245 -19.40 -1.89 11.49
CA LEU A 245 -19.68 -2.60 10.24
C LEU A 245 -18.48 -2.57 9.30
N ARG A 246 -17.80 -1.43 9.17
CA ARG A 246 -16.58 -1.29 8.37
C ARG A 246 -15.45 -2.15 8.96
N TYR A 247 -15.32 -2.17 10.29
CA TYR A 247 -14.35 -2.99 11.01
C TYR A 247 -14.55 -4.48 10.76
N GLU A 248 -15.79 -4.97 10.83
CA GLU A 248 -16.09 -6.38 10.60
C GLU A 248 -15.65 -6.84 9.20
N VAL A 249 -16.03 -6.08 8.17
CA VAL A 249 -15.71 -6.44 6.78
C VAL A 249 -14.21 -6.37 6.52
N MET A 250 -13.54 -5.29 6.96
CA MET A 250 -12.12 -5.12 6.68
C MET A 250 -11.25 -6.05 7.52
N THR A 251 -11.61 -6.30 8.77
CA THR A 251 -10.90 -7.27 9.61
C THR A 251 -10.98 -8.67 9.03
N GLN A 252 -12.15 -9.05 8.48
CA GLN A 252 -12.26 -10.33 7.79
C GLN A 252 -11.31 -10.41 6.58
N PHE A 253 -11.20 -9.35 5.79
CA PHE A 253 -10.23 -9.28 4.69
C PHE A 253 -8.79 -9.46 5.19
N VAL A 254 -8.38 -8.76 6.25
CA VAL A 254 -7.02 -8.88 6.82
C VAL A 254 -6.75 -10.30 7.34
N ARG A 255 -7.73 -10.97 7.96
CA ARG A 255 -7.62 -12.38 8.35
C ARG A 255 -7.45 -13.30 7.13
N GLU A 256 -8.15 -13.03 6.03
CA GLU A 256 -8.00 -13.79 4.79
C GLU A 256 -6.59 -13.61 4.18
N VAL A 257 -6.02 -12.40 4.25
CA VAL A 257 -4.62 -12.16 3.84
C VAL A 257 -3.64 -12.91 4.75
N ARG A 258 -3.82 -12.84 6.07
CA ARG A 258 -2.99 -13.58 7.04
C ARG A 258 -3.01 -15.08 6.74
N ARG A 259 -4.19 -15.64 6.43
CA ARG A 259 -4.33 -17.06 6.05
C ARG A 259 -3.57 -17.40 4.77
N ILE A 260 -3.63 -16.55 3.73
CA ILE A 260 -2.86 -16.74 2.49
C ILE A 260 -1.36 -16.82 2.80
N LEU A 261 -0.86 -15.92 3.64
CA LEU A 261 0.55 -15.87 4.03
C LEU A 261 0.95 -17.08 4.88
N ASP A 262 0.11 -17.51 5.83
CA ASP A 262 0.39 -18.69 6.66
C ASP A 262 0.42 -19.98 5.84
N GLU A 263 -0.52 -20.16 4.92
CA GLU A 263 -0.56 -21.31 4.01
C GLU A 263 0.67 -21.35 3.10
N ALA A 264 1.03 -20.21 2.50
CA ALA A 264 2.22 -20.09 1.66
C ALA A 264 3.53 -20.24 2.46
N GLY A 265 3.60 -19.66 3.66
CA GLY A 265 4.76 -19.76 4.54
C GLY A 265 5.01 -21.19 5.01
N LYS A 266 3.95 -21.92 5.37
CA LYS A 266 4.02 -23.35 5.69
C LYS A 266 4.55 -24.17 4.51
N ALA A 267 4.10 -23.90 3.29
CA ALA A 267 4.59 -24.59 2.10
C ALA A 267 6.08 -24.30 1.80
N LYS A 268 6.57 -23.11 2.17
CA LYS A 268 7.96 -22.68 1.99
C LYS A 268 8.86 -22.91 3.20
N ASN A 269 8.31 -23.42 4.30
CA ASN A 269 8.98 -23.52 5.60
C ASN A 269 9.63 -22.20 6.05
N LYS A 270 8.93 -21.07 5.85
CA LYS A 270 9.35 -19.75 6.33
C LYS A 270 8.13 -18.94 6.79
N HIS A 271 8.34 -18.05 7.76
CA HIS A 271 7.32 -17.06 8.10
C HIS A 271 7.19 -16.04 6.96
N LEU A 272 5.97 -15.64 6.63
CA LEU A 272 5.70 -14.56 5.68
C LEU A 272 5.00 -13.44 6.44
N GLY A 273 5.58 -12.24 6.48
CA GLY A 273 5.04 -11.16 7.29
C GLY A 273 3.84 -10.45 6.66
N LEU A 274 3.02 -9.83 7.49
CA LEU A 274 1.93 -8.94 7.09
C LEU A 274 2.14 -7.57 7.73
N SER A 275 2.14 -6.54 6.90
CA SER A 275 2.13 -5.15 7.36
C SER A 275 0.97 -4.37 6.78
N VAL A 276 0.64 -3.27 7.45
CA VAL A 276 -0.36 -2.31 6.98
C VAL A 276 0.15 -0.89 7.15
N ARG A 277 -0.20 -0.01 6.22
CA ARG A 277 0.02 1.43 6.32
C ARG A 277 -1.29 2.17 6.46
N ILE A 278 -1.46 2.87 7.58
CA ILE A 278 -2.70 3.60 7.93
C ILE A 278 -2.45 5.09 8.17
N ASP A 279 -3.52 5.88 8.15
CA ASP A 279 -3.49 7.28 8.59
C ASP A 279 -3.77 7.38 10.08
N TRP A 280 -2.98 8.17 10.81
CA TRP A 280 -3.03 8.29 12.28
C TRP A 280 -4.40 8.74 12.82
N GLN A 281 -5.21 9.45 12.04
CA GLN A 281 -6.49 9.98 12.50
C GLN A 281 -7.67 9.29 11.83
N LYS A 282 -7.57 9.03 10.53
CA LYS A 282 -8.70 8.63 9.68
C LYS A 282 -8.90 7.13 9.61
N TYR A 283 -7.95 6.33 10.09
CA TYR A 283 -8.01 4.87 10.03
C TYR A 283 -9.35 4.26 10.52
N PRO A 284 -10.04 4.79 11.56
CA PRO A 284 -11.33 4.23 11.98
C PRO A 284 -12.39 4.37 10.88
N THR A 285 -12.42 5.53 10.22
CA THR A 285 -13.39 5.82 9.16
C THR A 285 -13.18 4.95 7.91
N TRP A 286 -11.96 4.42 7.74
CA TRP A 286 -11.57 3.53 6.65
C TRP A 286 -11.83 2.04 6.94
N GLY A 287 -12.31 1.73 8.14
CA GLY A 287 -12.57 0.35 8.56
C GLY A 287 -11.36 -0.36 9.16
N CYS A 288 -10.26 0.35 9.47
CA CYS A 288 -9.07 -0.27 10.04
C CYS A 288 -9.25 -0.51 11.55
N ASP A 289 -9.53 -1.73 11.97
CA ASP A 289 -9.61 -2.09 13.39
C ASP A 289 -8.26 -2.56 13.93
N ILE A 290 -7.32 -1.62 14.06
CA ILE A 290 -5.94 -1.94 14.48
C ILE A 290 -5.88 -2.60 15.85
N ALA A 291 -6.82 -2.31 16.76
CA ALA A 291 -6.85 -2.92 18.08
C ALA A 291 -7.16 -4.42 17.97
N THR A 292 -8.14 -4.78 17.14
CA THR A 292 -8.43 -6.19 16.84
C THR A 292 -7.27 -6.87 16.12
N TRP A 293 -6.67 -6.22 15.12
CA TRP A 293 -5.56 -6.80 14.35
C TRP A 293 -4.32 -7.07 15.21
N LEU A 294 -3.99 -6.17 16.13
CA LEU A 294 -2.90 -6.34 17.09
C LEU A 294 -3.23 -7.44 18.12
N LYS A 295 -4.44 -7.44 18.67
CA LYS A 295 -4.88 -8.46 19.64
C LYS A 295 -4.87 -9.86 19.04
N GLU A 296 -5.25 -9.98 17.78
CA GLU A 296 -5.27 -11.24 17.03
C GLU A 296 -3.93 -11.59 16.41
N GLY A 297 -2.85 -10.82 16.64
CA GLY A 297 -1.52 -11.12 16.13
C GLY A 297 -1.44 -11.16 14.60
N LEU A 298 -2.29 -10.42 13.89
CA LEU A 298 -2.35 -10.48 12.42
C LEU A 298 -1.15 -9.80 11.74
N LEU A 299 -0.49 -8.87 12.44
CA LEU A 299 0.48 -7.95 11.86
C LEU A 299 1.87 -8.13 12.47
N ASP A 300 2.88 -8.11 11.60
CA ASP A 300 4.29 -8.09 11.95
C ASP A 300 4.77 -6.66 12.19
N TYR A 301 4.33 -5.71 11.37
CA TYR A 301 4.53 -4.28 11.67
C TYR A 301 3.37 -3.40 11.19
N LEU A 302 3.10 -2.36 11.97
CA LEU A 302 2.10 -1.33 11.72
C LEU A 302 2.80 -0.03 11.34
N VAL A 303 2.56 0.47 10.13
CA VAL A 303 3.01 1.78 9.69
C VAL A 303 1.92 2.81 9.95
N VAL A 304 2.22 3.79 10.80
CA VAL A 304 1.33 4.91 11.10
C VAL A 304 1.90 6.16 10.45
N GLY A 305 1.16 6.78 9.54
CA GLY A 305 1.55 8.03 8.88
C GLY A 305 0.36 8.97 8.69
N GLN A 306 0.47 9.92 7.77
CA GLN A 306 -0.65 10.77 7.36
C GLN A 306 -0.86 10.70 5.85
N TYR A 307 -2.12 10.64 5.42
CA TYR A 307 -2.49 10.68 4.02
C TYR A 307 -2.29 12.07 3.42
N GLY A 308 -1.40 12.14 2.43
CA GLY A 308 -1.10 13.35 1.69
C GLY A 308 0.40 13.52 1.53
N LEU A 309 0.81 14.78 1.31
CA LEU A 309 2.21 15.19 1.30
C LEU A 309 2.80 15.14 2.71
N GLY A 310 4.11 14.96 2.77
CA GLY A 310 4.92 14.85 3.96
C GLY A 310 5.05 16.13 4.77
N GLY A 311 5.84 16.03 5.84
CA GLY A 311 6.10 17.17 6.71
C GLY A 311 5.03 17.39 7.78
N TYR A 312 4.13 16.43 7.95
CA TYR A 312 3.17 16.39 9.04
C TYR A 312 3.84 16.09 10.39
N ASP A 313 3.09 16.32 11.46
CA ASP A 313 3.50 16.00 12.81
C ASP A 313 2.30 15.46 13.62
N PHE A 314 2.49 14.32 14.26
CA PHE A 314 1.50 13.71 15.16
C PHE A 314 2.20 12.91 16.26
N ASP A 315 1.47 12.61 17.34
CA ASP A 315 1.96 11.77 18.43
C ASP A 315 1.75 10.28 18.11
N ILE A 316 2.84 9.54 17.98
CA ILE A 316 2.81 8.09 17.70
C ILE A 316 2.67 7.25 18.98
N ALA A 317 2.90 7.82 20.17
CA ALA A 317 2.91 7.09 21.43
C ALA A 317 1.62 6.28 21.72
N PRO A 318 0.40 6.75 21.37
CA PRO A 318 -0.81 5.96 21.54
C PRO A 318 -0.79 4.63 20.76
N PHE A 319 -0.20 4.61 19.56
CA PHE A 319 -0.08 3.42 18.73
C PHE A 319 0.97 2.45 19.28
N VAL A 320 2.12 2.99 19.72
CA VAL A 320 3.15 2.22 20.42
C VAL A 320 2.57 1.55 21.67
N GLN A 321 1.81 2.30 22.48
CA GLN A 321 1.17 1.77 23.68
C GLN A 321 0.13 0.69 23.35
N MET A 322 -0.64 0.86 22.28
CA MET A 322 -1.64 -0.12 21.83
C MET A 322 -0.99 -1.43 21.35
N ALA A 323 0.19 -1.37 20.75
CA ALA A 323 0.92 -2.55 20.28
C ALA A 323 1.71 -3.30 21.36
N LYS A 324 1.79 -2.78 22.60
CA LYS A 324 2.53 -3.46 23.68
C LYS A 324 1.97 -4.85 23.93
N GLY A 325 2.84 -5.85 23.81
CA GLY A 325 2.50 -7.26 24.04
C GLY A 325 1.88 -7.98 22.84
N SER A 326 1.68 -7.31 21.70
CA SER A 326 1.21 -7.99 20.47
C SER A 326 2.33 -8.64 19.66
N GLY A 327 3.59 -8.24 19.90
CA GLY A 327 4.74 -8.62 19.06
C GLY A 327 4.87 -7.84 17.76
N CYS A 328 3.90 -6.97 17.44
CA CYS A 328 3.92 -6.12 16.26
C CYS A 328 4.81 -4.90 16.46
N ALA A 329 5.71 -4.63 15.51
CA ALA A 329 6.51 -3.40 15.51
C ALA A 329 5.68 -2.19 15.05
N VAL A 330 5.92 -1.02 15.62
CA VAL A 330 5.23 0.23 15.24
C VAL A 330 6.21 1.20 14.58
N LEU A 331 5.94 1.55 13.33
CA LEU A 331 6.78 2.43 12.52
C LEU A 331 6.09 3.77 12.25
N PHE A 332 6.87 4.84 12.31
CA PHE A 332 6.43 6.14 11.79
C PHE A 332 6.61 6.17 10.28
N GLY A 333 5.49 6.25 9.55
CA GLY A 333 5.47 6.42 8.11
C GLY A 333 5.58 7.89 7.74
N GLU A 334 6.50 8.21 6.84
CA GLU A 334 6.74 9.56 6.33
C GLU A 334 6.66 9.57 4.80
N GLU A 335 6.06 10.62 4.24
CA GLU A 335 6.06 10.89 2.81
C GLU A 335 7.22 11.83 2.50
N ALA A 336 8.13 11.45 1.61
CA ALA A 336 9.32 12.25 1.35
C ALA A 336 8.98 13.62 0.75
N ILE A 337 7.90 13.70 -0.04
CA ILE A 337 7.50 14.90 -0.77
C ILE A 337 6.62 15.79 0.10
N THR A 338 7.09 16.98 0.44
CA THR A 338 6.36 17.98 1.25
C THR A 338 5.56 18.97 0.41
N LYS A 339 5.95 19.14 -0.86
CA LYS A 339 5.27 20.02 -1.82
C LYS A 339 5.50 19.54 -3.24
N GLY A 340 4.47 19.63 -4.06
CA GLY A 340 4.50 19.27 -5.47
C GLY A 340 3.24 18.53 -5.88
N HIS A 341 3.20 18.09 -7.13
CA HIS A 341 2.14 17.27 -7.69
C HIS A 341 2.67 16.37 -8.80
N ASP A 342 1.93 15.30 -9.07
CA ASP A 342 2.20 14.46 -10.21
C ASP A 342 2.03 15.24 -11.51
N ARG A 343 3.05 15.19 -12.35
CA ARG A 343 3.00 15.84 -13.67
C ARG A 343 1.79 15.36 -14.46
N THR A 344 0.98 16.30 -14.92
CA THR A 344 -0.19 16.03 -15.77
C THR A 344 0.19 15.75 -17.23
N ALA A 345 -0.74 15.19 -17.99
CA ALA A 345 -0.60 14.99 -19.45
C ALA A 345 -0.41 16.31 -20.24
N GLU A 346 -0.98 17.42 -19.76
CA GLU A 346 -0.78 18.74 -20.38
C GLU A 346 0.62 19.27 -20.09
N GLU A 347 1.04 19.25 -18.82
CA GLU A 347 2.39 19.71 -18.44
C GLU A 347 3.47 18.90 -19.14
N ASP A 348 3.31 17.57 -19.29
CA ASP A 348 4.28 16.76 -20.02
C ASP A 348 4.43 17.18 -21.48
N ARG A 349 3.33 17.53 -22.15
CA ARG A 349 3.34 18.05 -23.53
C ARG A 349 4.01 19.42 -23.62
N LEU A 350 3.70 20.32 -22.69
CA LEU A 350 4.31 21.65 -22.65
C LEU A 350 5.82 21.58 -22.34
N ILE A 351 6.24 20.69 -21.44
CA ILE A 351 7.66 20.45 -21.15
C ILE A 351 8.36 19.89 -22.39
N ALA A 352 7.74 18.92 -23.10
CA ALA A 352 8.28 18.39 -24.35
C ALA A 352 8.49 19.48 -25.41
N ALA A 353 7.57 20.44 -25.49
CA ALA A 353 7.62 21.56 -26.42
C ALA A 353 8.56 22.70 -25.98
N GLY A 354 9.26 22.57 -24.85
CA GLY A 354 10.09 23.64 -24.29
C GLY A 354 9.29 24.85 -23.76
N LYS A 355 7.97 24.70 -23.60
CA LYS A 355 7.03 25.76 -23.19
C LYS A 355 6.81 25.83 -21.68
N LEU A 356 7.24 24.81 -20.95
CA LEU A 356 7.13 24.73 -19.49
C LEU A 356 8.40 24.09 -18.92
N LYS A 357 8.91 24.64 -17.81
CA LYS A 357 9.94 23.95 -17.02
C LYS A 357 9.25 22.96 -16.07
N PRO A 358 9.85 21.77 -15.81
CA PRO A 358 9.30 20.84 -14.85
C PRO A 358 9.02 21.53 -13.50
N PRO A 359 7.81 21.38 -12.93
CA PRO A 359 7.50 21.96 -11.64
C PRO A 359 8.41 21.36 -10.56
N PRO A 360 8.93 22.18 -9.64
CA PRO A 360 9.77 21.66 -8.55
C PRO A 360 8.93 20.83 -7.58
N SER A 361 9.56 19.81 -6.99
CA SER A 361 9.08 19.17 -5.76
C SER A 361 10.02 19.51 -4.61
N GLU A 362 9.45 19.70 -3.42
CA GLU A 362 10.22 19.89 -2.19
C GLU A 362 10.20 18.56 -1.43
N LEU A 363 11.39 18.07 -1.05
CA LEU A 363 11.58 16.85 -0.27
C LEU A 363 12.01 17.19 1.16
N LEU A 364 11.73 16.30 2.11
CA LEU A 364 12.29 16.40 3.45
C LEU A 364 13.83 16.41 3.40
N THR A 365 14.45 17.23 4.24
CA THR A 365 15.91 17.24 4.40
C THR A 365 16.36 16.15 5.35
N ARG A 366 17.67 15.87 5.36
CA ARG A 366 18.28 14.93 6.30
C ARG A 366 17.99 15.31 7.75
N GLU A 367 18.17 16.58 8.10
CA GLU A 367 17.96 17.12 9.44
C GLU A 367 16.49 16.99 9.85
N GLN A 368 15.57 17.16 8.90
CA GLN A 368 14.14 16.97 9.14
C GLN A 368 13.79 15.51 9.42
N TYR A 369 14.40 14.54 8.72
CA TYR A 369 14.25 13.12 9.03
C TYR A 369 14.86 12.78 10.40
N GLU A 370 16.06 13.27 10.71
CA GLU A 370 16.72 13.01 11.99
C GLU A 370 15.93 13.57 13.16
N ALA A 371 15.40 14.79 13.06
CA ALA A 371 14.56 15.38 14.10
C ALA A 371 13.28 14.56 14.34
N ARG A 372 12.66 14.04 13.28
CA ARG A 372 11.48 13.16 13.37
C ARG A 372 11.85 11.82 14.00
N ALA A 373 12.92 11.19 13.53
CA ALA A 373 13.45 9.95 14.07
C ALA A 373 13.69 10.06 15.58
N ALA A 374 14.39 11.10 16.03
CA ALA A 374 14.63 11.36 17.44
C ALA A 374 13.33 11.47 18.25
N LYS A 375 12.33 12.19 17.73
CA LYS A 375 11.02 12.36 18.37
C LYS A 375 10.28 11.03 18.49
N VAL A 376 10.15 10.26 17.41
CA VAL A 376 9.35 9.03 17.39
C VAL A 376 10.03 7.88 18.12
N TYR A 377 11.37 7.82 18.10
CA TYR A 377 12.12 6.84 18.89
C TYR A 377 12.03 7.14 20.37
N ALA A 378 12.00 8.41 20.78
CA ALA A 378 11.75 8.79 22.17
C ALA A 378 10.34 8.39 22.64
N ALA A 379 9.36 8.38 21.72
CA ALA A 379 8.01 7.86 21.94
C ALA A 379 7.90 6.32 21.89
N GLY A 380 9.00 5.63 21.60
CA GLY A 380 9.08 4.16 21.60
C GLY A 380 8.78 3.50 20.25
N ALA A 381 8.74 4.24 19.14
CA ALA A 381 8.62 3.63 17.82
C ALA A 381 9.81 2.68 17.52
N ASP A 382 9.54 1.61 16.81
CA ASP A 382 10.51 0.57 16.45
C ASP A 382 11.30 0.93 15.19
N GLY A 383 10.86 1.95 14.45
CA GLY A 383 11.51 2.34 13.21
C GLY A 383 10.75 3.37 12.38
N LEU A 384 11.22 3.51 11.14
CA LEU A 384 10.68 4.44 10.15
C LEU A 384 10.26 3.68 8.89
N HIS A 385 9.23 4.20 8.24
CA HIS A 385 8.80 3.81 6.91
C HIS A 385 8.88 5.05 6.01
N LEU A 386 9.59 4.95 4.88
CA LEU A 386 9.82 6.05 3.96
C LEU A 386 9.09 5.80 2.64
N PHE A 387 8.07 6.61 2.36
CA PHE A 387 7.29 6.56 1.12
C PHE A 387 7.82 7.62 0.13
N ASN A 388 8.01 7.23 -1.13
CA ASN A 388 8.57 8.07 -2.22
C ASN A 388 9.99 8.62 -1.98
N GLU A 389 10.74 8.09 -1.01
CA GLU A 389 12.16 8.45 -0.87
C GLU A 389 13.01 7.59 -1.81
N THR A 390 13.89 8.21 -2.58
CA THR A 390 14.79 7.48 -3.51
C THR A 390 16.26 7.87 -3.35
N ARG A 391 16.56 8.83 -2.46
CA ARG A 391 17.90 9.32 -2.18
C ARG A 391 18.63 8.38 -1.22
N LYS A 392 19.65 7.70 -1.73
CA LYS A 392 20.39 6.68 -0.96
C LYS A 392 21.04 7.23 0.30
N GLU A 393 21.47 8.49 0.25
CA GLU A 393 22.06 9.19 1.40
C GLU A 393 21.09 9.38 2.58
N MET A 394 19.78 9.20 2.38
CA MET A 394 18.79 9.20 3.46
C MET A 394 18.73 7.86 4.20
N PHE A 395 19.26 6.77 3.63
CA PHE A 395 19.08 5.42 4.17
C PHE A 395 20.20 4.96 5.11
N THR A 396 21.06 5.86 5.56
CA THR A 396 22.19 5.56 6.45
C THR A 396 22.14 6.42 7.70
N GLY A 397 22.32 5.82 8.88
CA GLY A 397 22.33 6.48 10.17
C GLY A 397 20.96 6.87 10.75
N LEU A 398 19.87 6.88 9.95
CA LEU A 398 18.53 7.20 10.47
C LEU A 398 18.08 6.20 11.56
N GLY A 399 18.42 4.93 11.41
CA GLY A 399 18.08 3.89 12.37
C GLY A 399 18.83 3.99 13.70
N ASP A 400 19.85 4.85 13.80
CA ASP A 400 20.69 5.02 14.99
C ASP A 400 20.62 6.43 15.58
N VAL A 401 19.64 7.23 15.13
CA VAL A 401 19.43 8.57 15.67
C VAL A 401 19.22 8.49 17.17
N LYS A 402 20.12 9.16 17.92
CA LYS A 402 20.07 9.20 19.37
C LYS A 402 18.86 10.01 19.83
N THR A 403 18.15 9.47 20.80
CA THR A 403 17.14 10.23 21.53
C THR A 403 17.84 11.10 22.57
N ALA A 404 17.45 12.36 22.72
CA ALA A 404 17.85 13.12 23.89
C ALA A 404 17.29 12.38 25.10
N HIS A 405 18.17 11.86 25.97
CA HIS A 405 17.76 11.16 27.19
C HIS A 405 16.66 11.98 27.88
N ALA A 406 15.49 11.35 28.08
CA ALA A 406 14.51 11.86 29.02
C ALA A 406 15.24 12.02 30.36
N ARG A 407 15.55 13.28 30.70
CA ARG A 407 16.18 13.64 31.97
C ARG A 407 15.19 13.47 33.10
#